data_AF-A0A5J4NZ52-F1
#
_entry.id   AF-A0A5J4NZ52-F1
#
_cell.length_a   1.000
_cell.length_b   1.000
_cell.length_c   1.000
_cell.angle_alpha   90.00
_cell.angle_beta   90.00
_cell.angle_gamma   90.00
#
_symmetry.space_group_name_H-M   'P 1'
#
loop_
_entity.id
_entity.type
_entity.pdbx_description
1 polymer ?
#
loop_
_entity_poly.entity_id
_entity_poly.type
_entity_poly.pdbx_seq_one_letter_code
_entity_poly.pdbx_strand_id
1 'polypeptide(L)'
;MNSGVNCLRSPAAAVDPVEHLVDYVHEALERELRSCLPTFPYERRLSKIDTLRLAIAYLALLKDMLANMDRVRMDPTATSGSGVVLFVSERLRAPNRQTCSWYTSDLIARLDWIRWTRLGYHGKVDWPAAGIGFHNHHPGN
;
A
#
# COMPACT_ATOMS: atom_id res chain seq x y z
N MET A 1 -40.65 12.71 -58.33
CA MET A 1 -39.19 12.49 -58.33
C MET A 1 -38.70 12.50 -56.88
N ASN A 2 -38.05 11.40 -56.47
CA ASN A 2 -37.05 11.18 -55.42
C ASN A 2 -36.59 12.38 -54.57
N SER A 3 -36.13 12.29 -53.32
CA SER A 3 -35.75 11.23 -52.37
C SER A 3 -35.61 11.98 -51.02
N GLY A 4 -36.00 11.42 -49.88
CA GLY A 4 -35.06 10.62 -49.08
C GLY A 4 -34.07 11.50 -48.31
N VAL A 5 -34.42 11.88 -47.07
CA VAL A 5 -33.42 12.16 -46.03
C VAL A 5 -33.92 11.57 -44.72
N ASN A 6 -33.63 10.29 -44.55
CA ASN A 6 -33.59 9.65 -43.24
C ASN A 6 -32.49 10.34 -42.44
N CYS A 7 -32.87 11.24 -41.53
CA CYS A 7 -31.98 11.66 -40.46
C CYS A 7 -31.76 10.45 -39.55
N LEU A 8 -30.70 9.69 -39.84
CA LEU A 8 -30.16 8.66 -38.95
C LEU A 8 -29.84 9.35 -37.62
N ARG A 9 -30.76 9.20 -36.67
CA ARG A 9 -30.53 9.55 -35.28
C ARG A 9 -29.43 8.61 -34.80
N SER A 10 -28.19 9.12 -34.70
CA SER A 10 -27.11 8.39 -34.04
C SER A 10 -27.61 7.88 -32.69
N PRO A 11 -27.42 6.59 -32.37
CA PRO A 11 -27.58 6.16 -31.00
C PRO A 11 -26.45 6.83 -30.22
N ALA A 12 -26.80 7.85 -29.43
CA ALA A 12 -25.97 8.22 -28.30
C ALA A 12 -25.79 6.92 -27.51
N ALA A 13 -24.58 6.35 -27.56
CA ALA A 13 -24.25 5.11 -26.90
C ALA A 13 -24.68 5.24 -25.44
N ALA A 14 -25.77 4.56 -25.08
CA ALA A 14 -26.17 4.40 -23.71
C ALA A 14 -25.09 3.52 -23.09
N VAL A 15 -24.06 4.15 -22.54
CA VAL A 15 -23.03 3.47 -21.76
C VAL A 15 -23.79 2.73 -20.66
N ASP A 16 -23.61 1.41 -20.59
CA ASP A 16 -24.33 0.57 -19.66
C ASP A 16 -24.02 1.07 -18.23
N PRO A 17 -25.03 1.37 -17.39
CA PRO A 17 -24.82 1.83 -16.03
C PRO A 17 -23.92 0.89 -15.21
N VAL A 18 -23.95 -0.42 -15.52
CA VAL A 18 -23.10 -1.44 -14.90
C VAL A 18 -21.66 -1.28 -15.34
N GLU A 19 -21.41 -1.00 -16.63
CA GLU A 19 -20.06 -0.76 -17.17
C GLU A 19 -19.45 0.48 -16.53
N HIS A 20 -20.21 1.57 -16.44
CA HIS A 20 -19.75 2.81 -15.80
C HIS A 20 -19.46 2.63 -14.30
N LEU A 21 -20.29 1.84 -13.59
CA LEU A 21 -20.04 1.50 -12.19
C LEU A 21 -18.77 0.64 -12.03
N VAL A 22 -18.56 -0.32 -12.92
CA VAL A 22 -17.35 -1.16 -12.92
C VAL A 22 -16.11 -0.32 -13.13
N ASP A 23 -16.13 0.62 -14.08
CA ASP A 23 -15.03 1.54 -14.36
C ASP A 23 -14.77 2.47 -13.18
N TYR A 24 -15.81 3.04 -12.58
CA TYR A 24 -15.68 3.88 -11.39
C TYR A 24 -15.04 3.12 -10.23
N VAL A 25 -15.49 1.90 -9.95
CA VAL A 25 -14.92 1.05 -8.91
C VAL A 25 -13.47 0.67 -9.25
N HIS A 26 -13.16 0.47 -10.53
CA HIS A 26 -11.79 0.18 -10.96
C HIS A 26 -10.86 1.37 -10.73
N GLU A 27 -11.23 2.56 -11.17
CA GLU A 27 -10.45 3.78 -10.99
C GLU A 27 -10.25 4.11 -9.51
N ALA A 28 -11.30 4.01 -8.68
CA ALA A 28 -11.17 4.22 -7.23
C ALA A 28 -10.18 3.24 -6.58
N LEU A 29 -10.17 1.97 -7.01
CA LEU A 29 -9.24 0.98 -6.50
C LEU A 29 -7.79 1.21 -6.99
N GLU A 30 -7.61 1.62 -8.24
CA GLU A 30 -6.29 1.79 -8.88
C GLU A 30 -5.63 3.13 -8.52
N ARG A 31 -6.39 4.24 -8.52
CA ARG A 31 -5.85 5.59 -8.27
C ARG A 31 -5.85 5.98 -6.81
N GLU A 32 -6.94 5.73 -6.10
CA GLU A 32 -7.09 6.20 -4.72
C GLU A 32 -6.49 5.20 -3.75
N LEU A 33 -6.96 3.95 -3.77
CA LEU A 33 -6.53 2.98 -2.77
C LEU A 33 -5.08 2.53 -2.98
N ARG A 34 -4.69 2.12 -4.19
CA ARG A 34 -3.33 1.62 -4.43
C ARG A 34 -2.25 2.69 -4.31
N SER A 35 -2.54 3.96 -4.58
CA SER A 35 -1.56 5.03 -4.38
C SER A 35 -1.20 5.22 -2.90
N CYS A 36 -2.08 4.80 -1.99
CA CYS A 36 -1.86 4.84 -0.55
C CYS A 36 -1.16 3.59 0.02
N LEU A 37 -1.04 2.51 -0.74
CA LEU A 37 -0.45 1.24 -0.27
C LEU A 37 1.05 1.16 -0.56
N PRO A 38 1.82 0.44 0.28
CA PRO A 38 3.21 0.16 -0.03
C PRO A 38 3.29 -0.82 -1.21
N THR A 39 3.72 -0.32 -2.36
CA THR A 39 3.79 -1.07 -3.63
C THR A 39 5.22 -1.18 -4.14
N PHE A 40 5.51 -2.23 -4.91
CA PHE A 40 6.83 -2.38 -5.53
C PHE A 40 6.97 -1.45 -6.75
N PRO A 41 8.17 -0.92 -7.04
CA PRO A 41 8.44 -0.05 -8.19
C PRO A 41 8.06 -0.62 -9.57
N TYR A 42 7.83 -1.93 -9.68
CA TYR A 42 7.36 -2.61 -10.89
C TYR A 42 6.33 -3.70 -10.56
N GLU A 43 5.54 -3.46 -9.53
CA GLU A 43 4.58 -4.44 -9.05
C GLU A 43 3.59 -4.82 -10.15
N ARG A 44 3.44 -6.13 -10.41
CA ARG A 44 2.30 -6.64 -11.16
C ARG A 44 1.04 -6.24 -10.41
N ARG A 45 0.06 -5.67 -11.11
CA ARG A 45 -1.23 -5.27 -10.52
C ARG A 45 -1.76 -6.38 -9.60
N LEU A 46 -1.86 -6.06 -8.31
CA LEU A 46 -2.42 -6.95 -7.30
C LEU A 46 -3.85 -7.31 -7.69
N SER A 47 -4.34 -8.49 -7.30
CA SER A 47 -5.76 -8.79 -7.48
C SER A 47 -6.62 -7.83 -6.64
N LYS A 48 -7.91 -7.69 -6.96
CA LYS A 48 -8.83 -6.87 -6.13
C LYS A 48 -8.84 -7.35 -4.68
N ILE A 49 -8.82 -8.66 -4.47
CA ILE A 49 -8.79 -9.29 -3.14
C ILE A 49 -7.48 -8.99 -2.42
N ASP A 50 -6.33 -9.14 -3.09
CA ASP A 50 -5.02 -8.88 -2.46
C ASP A 50 -4.84 -7.41 -2.13
N THR A 51 -5.36 -6.51 -2.99
CA THR A 51 -5.38 -5.07 -2.72
C THR A 51 -6.16 -4.75 -1.45
N LEU A 52 -7.34 -5.35 -1.27
CA LEU A 52 -8.16 -5.15 -0.06
C LEU A 52 -7.49 -5.74 1.18
N ARG A 53 -6.89 -6.93 1.08
CA ARG A 53 -6.15 -7.56 2.19
C ARG A 53 -4.97 -6.72 2.63
N LEU A 54 -4.18 -6.22 1.67
CA LEU A 54 -3.06 -5.35 1.93
C LEU A 54 -3.50 -4.02 2.57
N ALA A 55 -4.59 -3.43 2.07
CA ALA A 55 -5.15 -2.21 2.65
C ALA A 55 -5.58 -2.37 4.10
N ILE A 56 -6.24 -3.49 4.44
CA ILE A 56 -6.64 -3.79 5.82
C ILE A 56 -5.41 -3.92 6.72
N ALA A 57 -4.40 -4.68 6.27
CA ALA A 57 -3.18 -4.87 7.04
C ALA A 57 -2.41 -3.55 7.23
N TYR A 58 -2.27 -2.75 6.17
CA TYR A 58 -1.58 -1.47 6.23
C TYR A 58 -2.30 -0.46 7.12
N LEU A 59 -3.63 -0.37 7.02
CA LEU A 59 -4.42 0.48 7.93
C LEU A 59 -4.29 0.03 9.39
N ALA A 60 -4.27 -1.28 9.64
CA ALA A 60 -4.07 -1.81 10.98
C ALA A 60 -2.67 -1.46 11.54
N LEU A 61 -1.63 -1.46 10.71
CA LEU A 61 -0.29 -1.02 11.09
C LEU A 61 -0.29 0.46 11.49
N LEU A 62 -0.87 1.32 10.66
CA LEU A 62 -0.93 2.76 10.92
C LEU A 62 -1.72 3.08 12.20
N LYS A 63 -2.82 2.35 12.46
CA LYS A 63 -3.59 2.47 13.70
C LYS A 63 -2.78 2.03 14.93
N ASP A 64 -2.06 0.92 14.83
CA ASP A 64 -1.21 0.42 15.90
C ASP A 64 -0.09 1.41 16.24
N MET A 65 0.54 1.99 15.20
CA MET A 65 1.51 3.07 15.36
C MET A 65 0.87 4.27 16.07
N LEU A 66 -0.23 4.81 15.57
CA LEU A 66 -0.86 6.00 16.14
C LEU A 66 -1.23 5.82 17.62
N ALA A 67 -1.67 4.62 18.01
CA ALA A 67 -2.08 4.33 19.39
C ALA A 67 -0.91 4.02 20.34
N ASN A 68 0.25 3.63 19.84
CA ASN A 68 1.34 3.09 20.67
C ASN A 68 2.71 3.74 20.42
N MET A 69 2.84 4.69 19.48
CA MET A 69 4.14 5.28 19.14
C MET A 69 4.80 5.97 20.34
N ASP A 70 4.01 6.63 21.19
CA ASP A 70 4.48 7.33 22.39
C ASP A 70 5.20 6.41 23.40
N ARG A 71 4.95 5.11 23.31
CA ARG A 71 5.59 4.11 24.18
C ARG A 71 7.03 3.83 23.76
N VAL A 72 7.39 4.15 22.53
CA VAL A 72 8.75 3.92 22.05
C VAL A 72 9.60 5.12 22.45
N ARG A 73 10.56 4.87 23.33
CA ARG A 73 11.47 5.91 23.81
C ARG A 73 12.39 6.33 22.67
N MET A 74 12.08 7.47 22.05
CA MET A 74 12.95 8.09 21.05
C MET A 74 14.06 8.90 21.71
N ASP A 75 15.23 8.86 21.09
CA ASP A 75 16.23 9.91 21.31
C ASP A 75 15.65 11.22 20.77
N PRO A 76 15.67 12.34 21.52
CA PRO A 76 15.24 13.65 21.04
C PRO A 76 15.94 14.10 19.74
N THR A 77 17.11 13.54 19.45
CA THR A 77 17.89 13.82 18.23
C THR A 77 17.56 12.89 17.07
N ALA A 78 16.74 11.85 17.27
CA ALA A 78 16.37 10.91 16.24
C ALA A 78 15.38 11.53 15.24
N THR A 79 15.66 11.34 13.96
CA THR A 79 14.75 11.66 12.85
C THR A 79 13.43 10.90 12.98
N SER A 80 12.31 11.51 12.58
CA SER A 80 10.96 10.95 12.71
C SER A 80 10.83 9.52 12.16
N GLY A 81 11.51 9.20 11.05
CA GLY A 81 11.54 7.86 10.46
C GLY A 81 12.21 6.80 11.34
N SER A 82 13.20 7.17 12.15
CA SER A 82 13.86 6.25 13.08
C SER A 82 12.89 5.69 14.10
N GLY A 83 11.93 6.50 14.55
CA GLY A 83 10.94 6.04 15.50
C GLY A 83 9.93 5.06 14.94
N VAL A 84 9.52 5.29 13.69
CA VAL A 84 8.65 4.35 12.96
C VAL A 84 9.37 3.01 12.76
N VAL A 85 10.63 3.04 12.30
CA VAL A 85 11.44 1.83 12.10
C VAL A 85 11.65 1.08 13.41
N LEU A 86 11.95 1.79 14.50
CA LEU A 86 12.15 1.19 15.81
C LEU A 86 10.86 0.54 16.34
N PHE A 87 9.72 1.24 16.24
CA PHE A 87 8.41 0.71 16.63
C PHE A 87 8.09 -0.60 15.91
N VAL A 88 8.20 -0.60 14.57
CA VAL A 88 7.90 -1.79 13.77
C VAL A 88 8.87 -2.92 14.10
N SER A 89 10.16 -2.60 14.29
CA SER A 89 11.18 -3.57 14.64
C SER A 89 10.90 -4.22 16.00
N GLU A 90 10.51 -3.44 17.00
CA GLU A 90 10.18 -3.92 18.34
C GLU A 90 8.94 -4.84 18.29
N ARG A 91 7.89 -4.41 17.60
CA ARG A 91 6.69 -5.23 17.36
C ARG A 91 7.01 -6.55 16.67
N LEU A 92 7.90 -6.54 15.67
CA LEU A 92 8.32 -7.75 14.95
C LEU A 92 9.24 -8.66 15.77
N ARG A 93 9.94 -8.14 16.78
CA ARG A 93 10.71 -8.97 17.73
C ARG A 93 9.85 -9.54 18.85
N ALA A 94 8.69 -8.96 19.10
CA ALA A 94 7.81 -9.40 20.17
C ALA A 94 7.36 -10.86 19.99
N PRO A 95 7.24 -11.64 21.08
CA PRO A 95 6.82 -13.04 21.02
C PRO A 95 5.38 -13.19 20.51
N ASN A 96 4.54 -12.17 20.73
CA ASN A 96 3.15 -12.11 20.29
C ASN A 96 2.95 -11.41 18.94
N ARG A 97 3.99 -11.19 18.12
CA ARG A 97 3.84 -10.50 16.81
C ARG A 97 2.75 -11.07 15.91
N GLN A 98 2.51 -12.38 15.98
CA GLN A 98 1.47 -13.09 15.22
C GLN A 98 0.05 -12.67 15.59
N THR A 99 -0.14 -12.05 16.76
CA THR A 99 -1.44 -11.51 17.17
C THR A 99 -1.69 -10.11 16.61
N CYS A 100 -0.69 -9.46 16.01
CA CYS A 100 -0.87 -8.17 15.37
C CYS A 100 -1.66 -8.39 14.08
N SER A 101 -2.81 -7.73 13.95
CA SER A 101 -3.68 -7.87 12.77
C SER A 101 -3.03 -7.39 11.46
N TRP A 102 -1.96 -6.61 11.55
CA TRP A 102 -1.16 -6.18 10.42
C TRP A 102 -0.01 -7.15 10.05
N TYR A 103 0.30 -8.14 10.89
CA TYR A 103 1.39 -9.09 10.66
C TYR A 103 1.01 -10.08 9.55
N THR A 104 1.24 -9.70 8.29
CA THR A 104 1.06 -10.54 7.11
C THR A 104 2.36 -10.65 6.33
N SER A 105 2.66 -11.81 5.77
CA SER A 105 3.90 -12.02 5.00
C SER A 105 4.08 -11.00 3.87
N ASP A 106 2.98 -10.69 3.17
CA ASP A 106 2.96 -9.70 2.10
C ASP A 106 3.25 -8.27 2.61
N LEU A 107 2.63 -7.82 3.71
CA LEU A 107 2.94 -6.50 4.26
C LEU A 107 4.39 -6.43 4.75
N ILE A 108 4.88 -7.47 5.45
CA ILE A 108 6.27 -7.49 5.94
C ILE A 108 7.27 -7.37 4.78
N ALA A 109 7.06 -8.11 3.69
CA ALA A 109 7.92 -8.02 2.51
C ALA A 109 7.91 -6.62 1.86
N ARG A 110 6.77 -5.91 1.92
CA ARG A 110 6.63 -4.55 1.38
C ARG A 110 7.30 -3.48 2.22
N LEU A 111 7.51 -3.71 3.52
CA LEU A 111 8.22 -2.76 4.39
C LEU A 111 9.65 -2.49 3.91
N ASP A 112 10.30 -3.46 3.25
CA ASP A 112 11.64 -3.28 2.67
C ASP A 112 11.68 -2.31 1.50
N TRP A 113 10.54 -2.03 0.88
CA TRP A 113 10.45 -1.17 -0.30
C TRP A 113 9.94 0.24 0.01
N ILE A 114 9.54 0.48 1.27
CA ILE A 114 9.19 1.81 1.71
C ILE A 114 10.46 2.67 1.67
N ARG A 115 10.34 3.85 1.04
CA ARG A 115 11.43 4.84 1.02
C ARG A 115 11.54 5.53 2.37
N TRP A 116 12.16 4.85 3.33
CA TRP A 116 12.41 5.35 4.68
C TRP A 116 13.22 6.66 4.70
N THR A 117 14.02 6.90 3.66
CA THR A 117 14.74 8.18 3.45
C THR A 117 13.79 9.38 3.35
N ARG A 118 12.57 9.20 2.84
CA ARG A 118 11.55 10.27 2.83
C ARG A 118 11.02 10.62 4.21
N LEU A 119 11.19 9.71 5.18
CA LEU A 119 10.89 9.94 6.59
C LEU A 119 12.15 10.34 7.39
N GLY A 120 13.28 10.56 6.73
CA GLY A 120 14.56 10.94 7.36
C GLY A 120 15.36 9.77 7.93
N TYR A 121 14.96 8.51 7.68
CA TYR A 121 15.75 7.36 8.08
C TYR A 121 16.68 6.90 6.94
N HIS A 122 17.98 6.92 7.20
CA HIS A 122 19.03 6.58 6.22
C HIS A 122 19.73 5.24 6.49
N GLY A 123 19.33 4.52 7.54
CA GLY A 123 19.89 3.21 7.85
C GLY A 123 19.35 2.12 6.93
N LYS A 124 20.02 0.96 6.93
CA LYS A 124 19.40 -0.27 6.46
C LYS A 124 18.43 -0.76 7.55
N VAL A 125 17.27 -1.29 7.16
CA VAL A 125 16.38 -1.97 8.10
C VAL A 125 16.47 -3.47 7.86
N ASP A 126 16.76 -4.23 8.90
CA ASP A 126 16.74 -5.69 8.85
C ASP A 126 15.55 -6.18 9.70
N TRP A 127 14.44 -6.52 9.04
CA TRP A 127 13.23 -6.97 9.75
C TRP A 127 13.40 -8.41 10.28
N PRO A 128 13.18 -8.66 11.59
CA PRO A 128 13.45 -9.96 12.22
C PRO A 128 12.63 -11.14 11.67
N ALA A 129 11.47 -10.85 11.09
CA ALA A 129 10.55 -11.86 10.56
C ALA A 129 10.74 -12.14 9.05
N ALA A 130 11.55 -11.34 8.35
CA ALA A 130 11.86 -11.51 6.94
C ALA A 130 12.93 -12.60 6.74
N GLY A 131 12.72 -13.80 7.30
CA GLY A 131 13.56 -14.98 7.11
C GLY A 131 13.56 -15.55 5.67
N ILE A 132 13.05 -14.78 4.70
CA ILE A 132 13.16 -15.04 3.27
C ILE A 132 14.04 -13.92 2.76
N GLY A 133 15.26 -14.25 2.34
CA GLY A 133 16.29 -13.30 1.94
C GLY A 133 15.85 -12.41 0.76
N PHE A 134 15.10 -11.35 1.05
CA PHE A 134 14.85 -10.25 0.14
C PHE A 134 15.83 -9.14 0.47
N HIS A 135 17.11 -9.37 0.18
CA HIS A 135 18.07 -8.27 0.10
C HIS A 135 17.79 -7.47 -1.17
N ASN A 136 16.87 -6.51 -1.07
CA ASN A 136 16.59 -5.62 -2.17
C ASN A 136 17.69 -4.56 -2.24
N HIS A 137 18.43 -4.55 -3.35
CA HIS A 137 19.29 -3.45 -3.71
C HIS A 137 18.38 -2.28 -4.14
N HIS A 138 18.40 -1.20 -3.37
CA HIS A 138 17.81 0.08 -3.78
C HIS A 138 18.47 0.51 -5.10
N PRO A 139 17.76 0.62 -6.24
CA PRO A 139 18.34 1.25 -7.41
C PRO A 139 18.21 2.76 -7.22
N GLY A 140 19.34 3.45 -7.08
CA GLY A 140 19.40 4.91 -7.02
C GLY A 140 20.25 5.44 -5.89
N ASN A 141 21.57 5.29 -6.04
CA ASN A 141 22.46 6.43 -5.90
C ASN A 141 22.67 7.01 -7.31
#